data_AF-A0A812RHU7-F1
#
_entry.id   AF-A0A812RHU7-F1
#
_cell.length_a   1.000
_cell.length_b   1.000
_cell.length_c   1.000
_cell.angle_alpha   90.00
_cell.angle_beta   90.00
_cell.angle_gamma   90.00
#
_symmetry.space_group_name_H-M   'P 1'
#
loop_
_entity.id
_entity.type
_entity.pdbx_description
1 polymer ?
#
loop_
_entity_poly.entity_id
_entity_poly.type
_entity_poly.pdbx_seq_one_letter_code
_entity_poly.pdbx_strand_id
1 'polypeptide(L)'
;MAADSADPPIGAVRATLQLTRLFWWDSDGASRLRAFSRLAAIVAVLLFRGKSRIWLSQAKRRETTRLLSGSLDARSVLESVLRYVGSVVLLSPVNRLYYRLFRGLRLAWEEHLTRGFLGCFLEAQCYGHRGGLLDFDDRRRDSLPDQRISADVGKFTSLATTLGLDSLQAAIDLYFYATLLRTLSPALARTSLLGALLGTLMVQFLGRDLPALYSAERAAEGKFTYTLTRMRENAESILFYGGQRQETARADEVLKLRHRTEWDRLAQKDLVQLVGDQYRQVPQDEHRNIYNQVLALGPALVLVQFASGARDAALLTQANEA
;
A
#
# COMPACT_ATOMS: atom_id res chain seq x y z
N MET A 1 -27.63 -24.21 3.37
CA MET A 1 -26.21 -24.59 3.30
C MET A 1 -25.82 -24.60 1.82
N ALA A 2 -25.46 -23.44 1.28
CA ALA A 2 -24.81 -23.29 0.00
C ALA A 2 -23.67 -22.31 0.28
N ALA A 3 -22.45 -22.83 0.35
CA ALA A 3 -21.26 -22.01 0.44
C ALA A 3 -21.14 -21.31 -0.91
N ASP A 4 -21.55 -20.05 -0.96
CA ASP A 4 -21.36 -19.19 -2.11
C ASP A 4 -19.85 -19.09 -2.33
N SER A 5 -19.42 -19.58 -3.49
CA SER A 5 -18.04 -19.73 -3.89
C SER A 5 -17.39 -18.35 -3.94
N ALA A 6 -16.62 -18.01 -2.92
CA ALA A 6 -15.64 -16.95 -3.02
C ALA A 6 -14.72 -17.31 -4.20
N ASP A 7 -14.89 -16.60 -5.31
CA ASP A 7 -14.05 -16.78 -6.50
C ASP A 7 -12.57 -16.77 -6.07
N PRO A 8 -11.73 -17.69 -6.58
CA PRO A 8 -10.33 -17.74 -6.20
C PRO A 8 -9.63 -16.40 -6.52
N PRO A 9 -8.54 -16.05 -5.81
CA PRO A 9 -7.85 -14.76 -5.98
C PRO A 9 -7.35 -14.50 -7.42
N ILE A 10 -7.26 -15.55 -8.24
CA ILE A 10 -6.91 -15.50 -9.67
C ILE A 10 -7.95 -14.72 -10.48
N GLY A 11 -9.24 -14.80 -10.14
CA GLY A 11 -10.32 -14.04 -10.79
C GLY A 11 -10.20 -12.55 -10.51
N ALA A 12 -9.91 -12.18 -9.26
CA ALA A 12 -9.70 -10.80 -8.85
C ALA A 12 -8.49 -10.15 -9.55
N VAL A 13 -7.35 -10.87 -9.65
CA VAL A 13 -6.17 -10.36 -10.37
C VAL A 13 -6.47 -10.16 -11.87
N ARG A 14 -7.21 -11.08 -12.49
CA ARG A 14 -7.60 -10.91 -13.89
C ARG A 14 -8.52 -9.70 -14.08
N ALA A 15 -9.48 -9.50 -13.17
CA ALA A 15 -10.38 -8.36 -13.21
C ALA A 15 -9.63 -7.02 -13.02
N THR A 16 -8.69 -6.93 -12.08
CA THR A 16 -7.87 -5.72 -11.92
C THR A 16 -6.98 -5.45 -13.14
N LEU A 17 -6.43 -6.48 -13.77
CA LEU A 17 -5.69 -6.35 -15.02
C LEU A 17 -6.57 -5.88 -16.19
N GLN A 18 -7.83 -6.32 -16.26
CA GLN A 18 -8.78 -5.83 -17.26
C GLN A 18 -9.12 -4.35 -17.04
N LEU A 19 -9.37 -3.94 -15.79
CA LEU A 19 -9.68 -2.55 -15.44
C LEU A 19 -8.50 -1.60 -15.68
N THR A 20 -7.28 -2.05 -15.41
CA THR A 20 -6.07 -1.28 -15.74
C THR A 20 -5.87 -1.19 -17.25
N ARG A 21 -6.07 -2.28 -17.98
CA ARG A 21 -5.99 -2.30 -19.45
C ARG A 21 -6.96 -1.32 -20.10
N LEU A 22 -8.18 -1.20 -19.57
CA LEU A 22 -9.20 -0.28 -20.10
C LEU A 22 -8.69 1.17 -20.15
N PHE A 23 -8.04 1.63 -19.09
CA PHE A 23 -7.48 2.99 -19.04
C PHE A 23 -6.26 3.18 -19.95
N TRP A 24 -5.32 2.23 -19.93
CA TRP A 24 -4.04 2.40 -20.65
C TRP A 24 -4.15 2.17 -22.15
N TRP A 25 -5.08 1.32 -22.59
CA TRP A 25 -5.13 0.84 -23.96
C TRP A 25 -6.40 1.20 -24.72
N ASP A 26 -7.54 1.24 -24.03
CA ASP A 26 -8.86 1.47 -24.63
C ASP A 26 -9.29 2.96 -24.58
N SER A 27 -8.46 3.82 -24.00
CA SER A 27 -8.70 5.26 -23.95
C SER A 27 -8.28 5.98 -25.24
N ASP A 28 -8.96 7.11 -25.52
CA ASP A 28 -8.63 7.99 -26.65
C ASP A 28 -7.13 8.26 -26.77
N GLY A 29 -6.60 8.28 -28.00
CA GLY A 29 -5.17 8.46 -28.27
C GLY A 29 -4.55 9.68 -27.57
N ALA A 30 -5.28 10.80 -27.47
CA ALA A 30 -4.83 12.01 -26.78
C ALA A 30 -4.82 11.85 -25.24
N SER A 31 -5.77 11.11 -24.67
CA SER A 31 -5.83 10.81 -23.24
C SER A 31 -4.74 9.81 -22.85
N ARG A 32 -4.50 8.81 -23.69
CA ARG A 32 -3.39 7.86 -23.56
C ARG A 32 -2.03 8.55 -23.56
N LEU A 33 -1.78 9.46 -24.51
CA LEU A 33 -0.53 10.22 -24.56
C LEU A 33 -0.31 11.08 -23.30
N ARG A 34 -1.38 11.73 -22.79
CA ARG A 34 -1.33 12.50 -21.54
C ARG A 34 -1.08 11.62 -20.31
N ALA A 35 -1.63 10.41 -20.26
CA ALA A 35 -1.39 9.46 -19.18
C ALA A 35 0.06 8.96 -19.19
N PHE A 36 0.58 8.57 -20.36
CA PHE A 36 1.98 8.14 -20.51
C PHE A 36 2.98 9.27 -20.26
N SER A 37 2.69 10.50 -20.67
CA SER A 37 3.57 11.63 -20.39
C SER A 37 3.64 11.95 -18.90
N ARG A 38 2.50 11.87 -18.18
CA ARG A 38 2.47 11.98 -16.71
C ARG A 38 3.22 10.85 -16.03
N LEU A 39 3.06 9.61 -16.49
CA LEU A 39 3.80 8.46 -15.96
C LEU A 39 5.31 8.63 -16.17
N ALA A 40 5.73 9.02 -17.38
CA ALA A 40 7.13 9.28 -17.69
C ALA A 40 7.69 10.42 -16.81
N ALA A 41 6.93 11.49 -16.58
CA ALA A 41 7.31 12.56 -15.66
C ALA A 41 7.45 12.05 -14.21
N ILE A 42 6.54 11.17 -13.75
CA ILE A 42 6.64 10.53 -12.43
C ILE A 42 7.91 9.70 -12.33
N VAL A 43 8.20 8.85 -13.33
CA VAL A 43 9.41 8.03 -13.35
C VAL A 43 10.66 8.92 -13.34
N ALA A 44 10.70 9.99 -14.13
CA ALA A 44 11.82 10.93 -14.14
C ALA A 44 12.03 11.60 -12.77
N VAL A 45 10.95 12.03 -12.10
CA VAL A 45 11.02 12.60 -10.75
C VAL A 45 11.47 11.55 -9.72
N LEU A 46 11.00 10.31 -9.82
CA LEU A 46 11.43 9.22 -8.94
C LEU A 46 12.93 8.90 -9.11
N LEU A 47 13.41 8.84 -10.35
CA LEU A 47 14.83 8.65 -10.66
C LEU A 47 15.69 9.79 -10.12
N PHE A 48 15.24 11.04 -10.31
CA PHE A 48 15.91 12.20 -9.74
C PHE A 48 15.95 12.11 -8.22
N ARG A 49 14.82 11.78 -7.57
CA ARG A 49 14.71 11.65 -6.12
C ARG A 49 15.65 10.58 -5.58
N GLY A 50 15.68 9.39 -6.21
CA GLY A 50 16.60 8.30 -5.84
C GLY A 50 18.06 8.72 -5.98
N LYS A 51 18.42 9.36 -7.10
CA LYS A 51 19.77 9.90 -7.33
C LYS A 51 20.15 10.98 -6.31
N SER A 52 19.25 11.88 -5.97
CA SER A 52 19.46 12.92 -4.95
C SER A 52 19.72 12.33 -3.56
N ARG A 53 19.01 11.25 -3.18
CA ARG A 53 19.25 10.55 -1.91
C ARG A 53 20.65 9.93 -1.84
N ILE A 54 21.10 9.27 -2.92
CA ILE A 54 22.49 8.79 -3.00
C ILE A 54 23.48 9.94 -2.88
N TRP A 55 23.27 11.02 -3.64
CA TRP A 55 24.17 12.16 -3.64
C TRP A 55 24.28 12.79 -2.24
N LEU A 56 23.15 12.98 -1.55
CA LEU A 56 23.12 13.46 -0.16
C LEU A 56 23.86 12.50 0.79
N SER A 57 23.66 11.19 0.64
CA SER A 57 24.35 10.18 1.44
C SER A 57 25.87 10.22 1.25
N GLN A 58 26.33 10.34 -0.01
CA GLN A 58 27.75 10.48 -0.33
C GLN A 58 28.32 11.83 0.14
N ALA A 59 27.57 12.92 0.00
CA ALA A 59 27.97 14.24 0.49
C ALA A 59 28.14 14.22 2.02
N LYS A 60 27.16 13.69 2.75
CA LYS A 60 27.23 13.46 4.20
C LYS A 60 28.48 12.66 4.56
N ARG A 61 28.75 11.55 3.85
CA ARG A 61 29.94 10.71 4.08
C ARG A 61 31.24 11.51 3.95
N ARG A 62 31.40 12.27 2.87
CA ARG A 62 32.61 13.07 2.60
C ARG A 62 32.86 14.07 3.72
N GLU A 63 31.82 14.77 4.16
CA GLU A 63 31.96 15.74 5.25
C GLU A 63 32.22 15.04 6.59
N THR A 64 31.55 13.93 6.91
CA THR A 64 31.86 13.18 8.15
C THR A 64 33.29 12.65 8.17
N THR A 65 33.81 12.14 7.05
CA THR A 65 35.21 11.66 6.98
C THR A 65 36.19 12.82 7.17
N ARG A 66 35.93 13.99 6.58
CA ARG A 66 36.74 15.20 6.78
C ARG A 66 36.79 15.60 8.26
N LEU A 67 35.63 15.68 8.91
CA LEU A 67 35.50 16.03 10.33
C LEU A 67 36.21 15.06 11.25
N LEU A 68 36.22 13.76 10.91
CA LEU A 68 36.94 12.72 11.66
C LEU A 68 38.46 12.73 11.42
N SER A 69 38.92 13.23 10.26
CA SER A 69 40.33 13.16 9.83
C SER A 69 41.20 14.37 10.14
N GLY A 70 40.65 15.54 10.52
CA GLY A 70 41.50 16.68 10.91
C GLY A 70 40.80 18.04 11.09
N SER A 71 41.15 18.70 12.20
CA SER A 71 40.85 20.08 12.63
C SER A 71 39.37 20.52 12.61
N LEU A 72 38.77 20.56 13.80
CA LEU A 72 37.46 21.17 14.08
C LEU A 72 37.54 22.70 13.97
N ASP A 73 37.47 23.24 12.74
CA ASP A 73 37.21 24.67 12.54
C ASP A 73 35.69 24.89 12.42
N ALA A 74 35.11 25.67 13.34
CA ALA A 74 33.67 25.92 13.42
C ALA A 74 33.09 26.52 12.13
N ARG A 75 33.89 27.29 11.39
CA ARG A 75 33.48 27.87 10.09
C ARG A 75 33.28 26.81 9.01
N SER A 76 34.17 25.81 8.96
CA SER A 76 34.09 24.71 7.98
C SER A 76 32.89 23.78 8.24
N VAL A 77 32.56 23.55 9.51
CA VAL A 77 31.37 22.81 9.94
C VAL A 77 30.11 23.58 9.55
N LEU A 78 30.06 24.87 9.85
CA LEU A 78 28.92 25.72 9.52
C LEU A 78 28.66 25.74 8.01
N GLU A 79 29.70 25.86 7.18
CA GLU A 79 29.56 25.85 5.73
C GLU A 79 29.02 24.50 5.21
N SER A 80 29.49 23.38 5.79
CA SER A 80 29.03 22.03 5.44
C SER A 80 27.55 21.82 5.80
N VAL A 81 27.15 22.29 6.99
CA VAL A 81 25.75 22.25 7.43
C VAL A 81 24.88 23.14 6.54
N LEU A 82 25.31 24.35 6.21
CA LEU A 82 24.56 25.25 5.33
C LEU A 82 24.39 24.69 3.92
N ARG A 83 25.41 24.04 3.35
CA ARG A 83 25.30 23.35 2.05
C ARG A 83 24.31 22.18 2.12
N TYR A 84 24.35 21.40 3.19
CA TYR A 84 23.42 20.30 3.40
C TYR A 84 21.97 20.80 3.55
N VAL A 85 21.73 21.76 4.45
CA VAL A 85 20.42 22.39 4.65
C VAL A 85 19.92 23.03 3.35
N GLY A 86 20.78 23.78 2.64
CA GLY A 86 20.46 24.38 1.35
C GLY A 86 20.04 23.35 0.30
N SER A 87 20.74 22.20 0.24
CA SER A 87 20.36 21.12 -0.67
C SER A 87 19.00 20.48 -0.33
N VAL A 88 18.68 20.29 0.96
CA VAL A 88 17.37 19.77 1.40
C VAL A 88 16.24 20.75 1.05
N VAL A 89 16.44 22.05 1.28
CA VAL A 89 15.48 23.10 0.91
C VAL A 89 15.24 23.11 -0.59
N LEU A 90 16.31 22.99 -1.39
CA LEU A 90 16.23 22.95 -2.85
C LEU A 90 15.56 21.68 -3.39
N LEU A 91 15.63 20.57 -2.65
CA LEU A 91 14.99 19.29 -2.99
C LEU A 91 13.50 19.24 -2.59
N SER A 92 13.07 20.02 -1.61
CA SER A 92 11.67 20.12 -1.15
C SER A 92 10.61 20.31 -2.26
N PRO A 93 10.78 21.25 -3.23
CA PRO A 93 9.81 21.42 -4.32
C PRO A 93 9.64 20.19 -5.21
N VAL A 94 10.68 19.37 -5.36
CA VAL A 94 10.62 18.13 -6.15
C VAL A 94 9.65 17.13 -5.52
N ASN A 95 9.65 17.03 -4.19
CA ASN A 95 8.71 16.16 -3.48
C ASN A 95 7.26 16.64 -3.66
N ARG A 96 7.03 17.96 -3.66
CA ARG A 96 5.69 18.52 -3.97
C ARG A 96 5.27 18.25 -5.41
N LEU A 97 6.20 18.34 -6.37
CA LEU A 97 5.94 18.02 -7.78
C LEU A 97 5.53 16.56 -7.95
N TYR A 98 6.23 15.62 -7.29
CA TYR A 98 5.87 14.21 -7.26
C TYR A 98 4.41 13.99 -6.84
N TYR A 99 4.00 14.53 -5.68
CA TYR A 99 2.62 14.38 -5.20
C TYR A 99 1.58 15.05 -6.12
N ARG A 100 1.93 16.14 -6.81
CA ARG A 100 1.05 16.75 -7.81
C ARG A 100 0.85 15.84 -9.01
N LEU A 101 1.93 15.29 -9.58
CA LEU A 101 1.86 14.38 -10.71
C LEU A 101 1.09 13.10 -10.36
N PHE A 102 1.37 12.52 -9.19
CA PHE A 102 0.66 11.37 -8.63
C PHE A 102 -0.86 11.61 -8.57
N ARG A 103 -1.28 12.70 -7.92
CA ARG A 103 -2.71 13.04 -7.79
C ARG A 103 -3.35 13.30 -9.15
N GLY A 104 -2.65 13.94 -10.07
CA GLY A 104 -3.13 14.19 -11.41
C GLY A 104 -3.34 12.92 -12.24
N LEU A 105 -2.46 11.92 -12.10
CA LEU A 105 -2.63 10.62 -12.74
C LEU A 105 -3.84 9.87 -12.16
N ARG A 106 -3.94 9.83 -10.81
CA ARG A 106 -5.05 9.16 -10.12
C ARG A 106 -6.40 9.73 -10.53
N LEU A 107 -6.55 11.06 -10.50
CA LEU A 107 -7.80 11.73 -10.85
C LEU A 107 -8.18 11.50 -12.32
N ALA A 108 -7.22 11.53 -13.24
CA ALA A 108 -7.50 11.26 -14.65
C ALA A 108 -7.96 9.81 -14.90
N TRP A 109 -7.40 8.86 -14.15
CA TRP A 109 -7.84 7.46 -14.22
C TRP A 109 -9.23 7.27 -13.63
N GLU A 110 -9.48 7.86 -12.45
CA GLU A 110 -10.80 7.87 -11.81
C GLU A 110 -11.86 8.49 -12.72
N GLU A 111 -11.60 9.65 -13.29
CA GLU A 111 -12.49 10.33 -14.24
C GLU A 111 -12.81 9.46 -15.46
N HIS A 112 -11.81 8.75 -16.00
CA HIS A 112 -12.00 7.88 -17.15
C HIS A 112 -12.85 6.65 -16.82
N LEU A 113 -12.55 5.94 -15.72
CA LEU A 113 -13.36 4.78 -15.32
C LEU A 113 -14.78 5.17 -14.95
N THR A 114 -14.95 6.27 -14.21
CA THR A 114 -16.29 6.76 -13.84
C THR A 114 -17.10 7.12 -15.07
N ARG A 115 -16.51 7.80 -16.07
CA ARG A 115 -17.20 8.09 -17.34
C ARG A 115 -17.56 6.82 -18.11
N GLY A 116 -16.66 5.84 -18.19
CA GLY A 116 -16.92 4.57 -18.86
C GLY A 116 -18.08 3.80 -18.21
N PHE A 117 -18.03 3.64 -16.88
CA PHE A 117 -19.10 2.96 -16.14
C PHE A 117 -20.43 3.71 -16.18
N LEU A 118 -20.39 5.04 -16.10
CA LEU A 118 -21.60 5.87 -16.21
C LEU A 118 -22.22 5.75 -17.61
N GLY A 119 -21.39 5.71 -18.66
CA GLY A 119 -21.84 5.47 -20.04
C GLY A 119 -22.56 4.13 -20.16
N CYS A 120 -21.93 3.03 -19.74
CA CYS A 120 -22.55 1.71 -19.74
C CYS A 120 -23.83 1.65 -18.90
N PHE A 121 -23.84 2.31 -17.74
CA PHE A 121 -25.00 2.37 -16.84
C PHE A 121 -26.19 3.09 -17.49
N LEU A 122 -25.94 4.20 -18.20
CA LEU A 122 -26.97 4.96 -18.92
C LEU A 122 -27.41 4.24 -20.21
N GLU A 123 -26.51 3.61 -20.95
CA GLU A 123 -26.87 2.78 -22.12
C GLU A 123 -27.80 1.63 -21.73
N ALA A 124 -27.48 0.93 -20.64
CA ALA A 124 -28.28 -0.17 -20.13
C ALA A 124 -29.67 0.27 -19.62
N GLN A 125 -29.80 1.48 -19.08
CA GLN A 125 -31.07 1.97 -18.51
C GLN A 125 -31.91 2.82 -19.46
N CYS A 126 -31.30 3.57 -20.38
CA CYS A 126 -31.99 4.57 -21.20
C CYS A 126 -32.10 4.18 -22.67
N TYR A 127 -31.18 3.37 -23.21
CA TYR A 127 -31.08 3.12 -24.66
C TYR A 127 -31.25 1.64 -25.07
N GLY A 128 -31.04 0.70 -24.16
CA GLY A 128 -31.19 -0.73 -24.44
C GLY A 128 -32.64 -1.15 -24.71
N HIS A 129 -32.88 -1.89 -25.79
CA HIS A 129 -34.17 -2.54 -26.14
C HIS A 129 -34.66 -3.61 -25.13
N ARG A 130 -34.10 -3.63 -23.91
CA ARG A 130 -34.69 -4.28 -22.75
C ARG A 130 -35.23 -3.17 -21.85
N GLY A 131 -36.42 -2.69 -22.19
CA GLY A 131 -37.20 -1.96 -21.20
C GLY A 131 -37.35 -2.83 -19.96
N GLY A 132 -36.97 -2.27 -18.80
CA GLY A 132 -37.21 -2.86 -17.50
C GLY A 132 -36.04 -3.66 -16.95
N LEU A 133 -35.48 -3.20 -15.83
CA LEU A 133 -34.75 -4.01 -14.85
C LEU A 133 -34.51 -3.13 -13.59
N LEU A 134 -35.55 -2.48 -13.03
CA LEU A 134 -36.21 -2.99 -11.82
C LEU A 134 -36.59 -4.49 -11.88
N ASP A 135 -35.63 -5.35 -12.20
CA ASP A 135 -35.73 -6.76 -11.87
C ASP A 135 -35.37 -6.80 -10.40
N PHE A 136 -36.41 -6.62 -9.60
CA PHE A 136 -36.42 -6.94 -8.18
C PHE A 136 -36.32 -8.45 -7.99
N ASP A 137 -35.46 -9.13 -8.76
CA ASP A 137 -35.07 -10.48 -8.43
C ASP A 137 -34.23 -10.35 -7.15
N ASP A 138 -34.86 -10.67 -6.02
CA ASP A 138 -34.42 -10.44 -4.63
C ASP A 138 -33.00 -10.95 -4.33
N ARG A 139 -32.39 -11.69 -5.25
CA ARG A 139 -31.04 -12.25 -5.18
C ARG A 139 -29.93 -11.27 -5.57
N ARG A 140 -30.23 -10.09 -6.13
CA ARG A 140 -29.21 -9.10 -6.57
C ARG A 140 -29.37 -7.69 -5.97
N ARG A 141 -30.16 -7.54 -4.91
CA ARG A 141 -30.23 -6.28 -4.11
C ARG A 141 -28.89 -5.89 -3.47
N ASP A 142 -27.96 -6.82 -3.35
CA ASP A 142 -26.72 -6.64 -2.57
C ASP A 142 -25.66 -5.74 -3.26
N SER A 143 -25.91 -5.25 -4.48
CA SER A 143 -25.01 -4.31 -5.13
C SER A 143 -25.73 -3.26 -5.96
N LEU A 144 -26.22 -2.21 -5.29
CA LEU A 144 -26.64 -0.96 -5.91
C LEU A 144 -25.54 -0.45 -6.88
N PRO A 145 -25.72 -0.53 -8.21
CA PRO A 145 -24.67 -0.23 -9.17
C PRO A 145 -24.20 1.23 -9.09
N ASP A 146 -25.12 2.14 -8.78
CA ASP A 146 -24.90 3.54 -8.45
C ASP A 146 -23.99 3.71 -7.22
N GLN A 147 -24.21 2.92 -6.17
CA GLN A 147 -23.35 2.92 -4.98
C GLN A 147 -21.97 2.34 -5.30
N ARG A 148 -21.86 1.32 -6.15
CA ARG A 148 -20.57 0.78 -6.59
C ARG A 148 -19.77 1.77 -7.43
N ILE A 149 -20.40 2.45 -8.40
CA ILE A 149 -19.73 3.46 -9.22
C ILE A 149 -19.21 4.61 -8.35
N SER A 150 -20.01 5.10 -7.41
CA SER A 150 -19.63 6.22 -6.54
C SER A 150 -18.62 5.85 -5.44
N ALA A 151 -18.71 4.64 -4.85
CA ALA A 151 -17.89 4.26 -3.70
C ALA A 151 -16.64 3.44 -4.08
N ASP A 152 -16.69 2.59 -5.10
CA ASP A 152 -15.64 1.62 -5.37
C ASP A 152 -14.63 2.10 -6.40
N VAL A 153 -15.03 2.90 -7.40
CA VAL A 153 -14.12 3.39 -8.45
C VAL A 153 -12.99 4.22 -7.86
N GLY A 154 -13.32 5.21 -7.02
CA GLY A 154 -12.32 6.06 -6.37
C GLY A 154 -11.41 5.28 -5.40
N LYS A 155 -11.95 4.32 -4.65
CA LYS A 155 -11.16 3.44 -3.78
C LYS A 155 -10.21 2.57 -4.60
N PHE A 156 -10.71 1.95 -5.66
CA PHE A 156 -9.94 1.09 -6.55
C PHE A 156 -8.78 1.84 -7.21
N THR A 157 -9.06 2.98 -7.87
CA THR A 157 -8.01 3.77 -8.54
C THR A 157 -6.98 4.30 -7.55
N SER A 158 -7.41 4.73 -6.36
CA SER A 158 -6.50 5.18 -5.31
C SER A 158 -5.60 4.05 -4.83
N LEU A 159 -6.15 2.88 -4.50
CA LEU A 159 -5.36 1.72 -4.05
C LEU A 159 -4.41 1.23 -5.15
N ALA A 160 -4.90 1.05 -6.37
CA ALA A 160 -4.11 0.54 -7.47
C ALA A 160 -2.97 1.50 -7.86
N THR A 161 -3.23 2.81 -7.92
CA THR A 161 -2.21 3.82 -8.23
C THR A 161 -1.17 3.93 -7.12
N THR A 162 -1.60 3.93 -5.85
CA THR A 162 -0.70 3.99 -4.70
C THR A 162 0.20 2.76 -4.67
N LEU A 163 -0.38 1.57 -4.75
CA LEU A 163 0.36 0.31 -4.72
C LEU A 163 1.35 0.21 -5.90
N GLY A 164 0.93 0.59 -7.11
CA GLY A 164 1.79 0.55 -8.29
C GLY A 164 2.98 1.51 -8.18
N LEU A 165 2.74 2.74 -7.71
CA LEU A 165 3.79 3.76 -7.60
C LEU A 165 4.71 3.54 -6.40
N ASP A 166 4.19 3.05 -5.27
CA ASP A 166 5.02 2.65 -4.13
C ASP A 166 5.92 1.47 -4.51
N SER A 167 5.40 0.50 -5.26
CA SER A 167 6.19 -0.62 -5.78
C SER A 167 7.27 -0.16 -6.74
N LEU A 168 6.95 0.77 -7.65
CA LEU A 168 7.92 1.37 -8.56
C LEU A 168 9.01 2.15 -7.82
N GLN A 169 8.61 2.95 -6.83
CA GLN A 169 9.53 3.69 -5.98
C GLN A 169 10.46 2.75 -5.22
N ALA A 170 9.92 1.69 -4.61
CA ALA A 170 10.71 0.68 -3.91
C ALA A 170 11.73 0.00 -4.83
N ALA A 171 11.35 -0.32 -6.08
CA ALA A 171 12.26 -0.91 -7.06
C ALA A 171 13.40 0.05 -7.45
N ILE A 172 13.08 1.33 -7.66
CA ILE A 172 14.06 2.38 -7.98
C ILE A 172 15.01 2.60 -6.80
N ASP A 173 14.48 2.73 -5.58
CA ASP A 173 15.26 2.87 -4.37
C ASP A 173 16.19 1.64 -4.20
N LEU A 174 15.67 0.41 -4.34
CA LEU A 174 16.47 -0.82 -4.27
C LEU A 174 17.61 -0.82 -5.28
N TYR A 175 17.37 -0.43 -6.54
CA TYR A 175 18.41 -0.33 -7.56
C TYR A 175 19.52 0.64 -7.17
N PHE A 176 19.13 1.83 -6.70
CA PHE A 176 20.05 2.88 -6.30
C PHE A 176 20.86 2.51 -5.06
N TYR A 177 20.22 1.97 -4.02
CA TYR A 177 20.89 1.51 -2.82
C TYR A 177 21.80 0.32 -3.08
N ALA A 178 21.38 -0.67 -3.87
CA ALA A 178 22.23 -1.79 -4.26
C ALA A 178 23.48 -1.32 -5.02
N THR A 179 23.33 -0.31 -5.88
CA THR A 179 24.47 0.30 -6.60
C THR A 179 25.40 1.03 -5.62
N LEU A 180 24.86 1.82 -4.68
CA LEU A 180 25.64 2.51 -3.66
C LEU A 180 26.42 1.51 -2.79
N LEU A 181 25.76 0.48 -2.25
CA LEU A 181 26.39 -0.56 -1.42
C LEU A 181 27.51 -1.28 -2.17
N ARG A 182 27.33 -1.57 -3.45
CA ARG A 182 28.38 -2.21 -4.27
C ARG A 182 29.66 -1.38 -4.36
N THR A 183 29.54 -0.05 -4.38
CA THR A 183 30.71 0.86 -4.36
C THR A 183 31.43 0.89 -3.01
N LEU A 184 30.75 0.52 -1.91
CA LEU A 184 31.33 0.46 -0.56
C LEU A 184 31.92 -0.91 -0.27
N SER A 185 31.12 -1.97 -0.38
CA SER A 185 31.54 -3.34 -0.17
C SER A 185 30.66 -4.30 -0.98
N PRO A 186 31.25 -5.12 -1.89
CA PRO A 186 30.50 -6.10 -2.66
C PRO A 186 29.96 -7.25 -1.78
N ALA A 187 30.49 -7.45 -0.57
CA ALA A 187 29.96 -8.42 0.39
C ALA A 187 28.65 -7.91 1.01
N LEU A 188 28.62 -6.67 1.52
CA LEU A 188 27.42 -6.05 2.09
C LEU A 188 26.28 -5.97 1.07
N ALA A 189 26.59 -5.59 -0.18
CA ALA A 189 25.57 -5.50 -1.23
C ALA A 189 24.86 -6.85 -1.46
N ARG A 190 25.60 -7.96 -1.44
CA ARG A 190 25.02 -9.32 -1.62
C ARG A 190 24.19 -9.75 -0.43
N THR A 191 24.66 -9.50 0.80
CA THR A 191 23.92 -9.86 2.02
C THR A 191 22.62 -9.05 2.15
N SER A 192 22.66 -7.75 1.86
CA SER A 192 21.47 -6.90 1.88
C SER A 192 20.44 -7.30 0.80
N LEU A 193 20.89 -7.66 -0.41
CA LEU A 193 19.99 -8.16 -1.45
C LEU A 193 19.33 -9.49 -1.05
N LEU A 194 20.09 -10.41 -0.46
CA LEU A 194 19.54 -11.67 0.06
C LEU A 194 18.53 -11.41 1.18
N GLY A 195 18.85 -10.51 2.11
CA GLY A 195 17.96 -10.11 3.20
C GLY A 195 16.66 -9.48 2.69
N ALA A 196 16.74 -8.57 1.71
CA ALA A 196 15.59 -7.95 1.09
C ALA A 196 14.69 -8.97 0.37
N LEU A 197 15.29 -9.94 -0.34
CA LEU A 197 14.55 -11.00 -1.00
C LEU A 197 13.84 -11.91 0.02
N LEU A 198 14.56 -12.35 1.06
CA LEU A 198 13.99 -13.18 2.12
C LEU A 198 12.89 -12.46 2.88
N GLY A 199 13.09 -11.19 3.23
CA GLY A 199 12.06 -10.35 3.86
C GLY A 199 10.82 -10.21 2.99
N THR A 200 10.99 -9.96 1.69
CA THR A 200 9.87 -9.86 0.74
C THR A 200 9.10 -11.18 0.64
N LEU A 201 9.80 -12.31 0.51
CA LEU A 201 9.19 -13.64 0.45
C LEU A 201 8.45 -13.99 1.74
N MET A 202 9.02 -13.62 2.89
CA MET A 202 8.43 -13.88 4.20
C MET A 202 7.14 -13.07 4.39
N VAL A 203 7.15 -11.77 4.07
CA VAL A 203 5.94 -10.93 4.08
C VAL A 203 4.89 -11.46 3.11
N GLN A 204 5.28 -11.88 1.91
CA GLN A 204 4.37 -12.46 0.93
C GLN A 204 3.74 -13.78 1.42
N PHE A 205 4.53 -14.62 2.08
CA PHE A 205 4.06 -15.88 2.64
C PHE A 205 3.07 -15.67 3.79
N LEU A 206 3.41 -14.79 4.74
CA LEU A 206 2.51 -14.45 5.86
C LEU A 206 1.26 -13.71 5.38
N GLY A 207 1.38 -12.83 4.39
CA GLY A 207 0.27 -12.04 3.85
C GLY A 207 -0.69 -12.79 2.94
N ARG A 208 -0.38 -14.04 2.57
CA ARG A 208 -1.14 -14.81 1.57
C ARG A 208 -2.61 -15.05 1.95
N ASP A 209 -2.89 -15.24 3.23
CA ASP A 209 -4.24 -15.60 3.71
C ASP A 209 -5.09 -14.37 4.08
N LEU A 210 -4.48 -13.17 4.16
CA LEU A 210 -5.16 -11.91 4.46
C LEU A 210 -6.39 -11.64 3.57
N PRO A 211 -6.31 -11.81 2.23
CA PRO A 211 -7.46 -11.58 1.35
C PRO A 211 -8.68 -12.45 1.68
N ALA A 212 -8.45 -13.72 2.05
CA ALA A 212 -9.51 -14.63 2.44
C ALA A 212 -10.16 -14.19 3.77
N LEU A 213 -9.34 -13.75 4.74
CA LEU A 213 -9.83 -13.22 6.01
C LEU A 213 -10.65 -11.92 5.84
N TYR A 214 -10.21 -11.01 4.96
CA TYR A 214 -11.01 -9.83 4.60
C TYR A 214 -12.35 -10.19 3.95
N SER A 215 -12.38 -11.23 3.12
CA SER A 215 -13.63 -11.70 2.53
C SER A 215 -14.56 -12.30 3.59
N ALA A 216 -14.01 -13.06 4.55
CA ALA A 216 -14.77 -13.64 5.65
C ALA A 216 -15.35 -12.56 6.57
N GLU A 217 -14.57 -11.53 6.92
CA GLU A 217 -15.03 -10.36 7.68
C GLU A 217 -16.22 -9.69 7.00
N ARG A 218 -16.09 -9.34 5.71
CA ARG A 218 -17.16 -8.66 4.95
C ARG A 218 -18.42 -9.53 4.85
N ALA A 219 -18.26 -10.83 4.66
CA ALA A 219 -19.40 -11.75 4.64
C ALA A 219 -20.10 -11.83 6.00
N ALA A 220 -19.35 -11.82 7.11
CA ALA A 220 -19.91 -11.79 8.45
C ALA A 220 -20.63 -10.46 8.77
N GLU A 221 -20.06 -9.33 8.35
CA GLU A 221 -20.69 -8.01 8.45
C GLU A 221 -21.96 -7.91 7.61
N GLY A 222 -21.94 -8.44 6.38
CA GLY A 222 -23.13 -8.54 5.53
C GLY A 222 -24.24 -9.35 6.18
N LYS A 223 -23.92 -10.52 6.76
CA LYS A 223 -24.89 -11.34 7.51
C LYS A 223 -25.47 -10.62 8.72
N PHE A 224 -24.66 -9.82 9.42
CA PHE A 224 -25.10 -9.04 10.56
C PHE A 224 -26.10 -7.95 10.13
N THR A 225 -25.74 -7.15 9.13
CA THR A 225 -26.62 -6.11 8.59
C THR A 225 -27.92 -6.69 8.02
N TYR A 226 -27.85 -7.82 7.31
CA TYR A 226 -29.04 -8.52 6.83
C TYR A 226 -29.95 -8.97 7.98
N THR A 227 -29.37 -9.52 9.05
CA THR A 227 -30.13 -9.96 10.23
C THR A 227 -30.88 -8.79 10.87
N LEU A 228 -30.24 -7.61 10.99
CA LEU A 228 -30.88 -6.41 11.53
C LEU A 228 -32.00 -5.88 10.61
N THR A 229 -31.77 -5.86 9.29
CA THR A 229 -32.79 -5.45 8.32
C THR A 229 -34.01 -6.37 8.39
N ARG A 230 -33.79 -7.69 8.44
CA ARG A 230 -34.85 -8.69 8.59
C ARG A 230 -35.65 -8.48 9.88
N MET A 231 -34.99 -8.20 11.00
CA MET A 231 -35.67 -7.93 12.28
C MET A 231 -36.54 -6.67 12.19
N ARG A 232 -36.06 -5.62 11.54
CA ARG A 232 -36.81 -4.39 11.32
C ARG A 232 -38.04 -4.63 10.44
N GLU A 233 -37.88 -5.36 9.34
CA GLU A 233 -38.97 -5.65 8.40
C GLU A 233 -40.05 -6.57 8.99
N ASN A 234 -39.67 -7.45 9.93
CA ASN A 234 -40.60 -8.39 10.58
C ASN A 234 -40.90 -8.01 12.03
N ALA A 235 -40.68 -6.75 12.43
CA ALA A 235 -40.79 -6.32 13.82
C ALA A 235 -42.19 -6.55 14.42
N GLU A 236 -43.24 -6.32 13.63
CA GLU A 236 -44.63 -6.53 14.04
C GLU A 236 -44.92 -8.02 14.29
N SER A 237 -44.45 -8.91 13.41
CA SER A 237 -44.60 -10.36 13.58
C SER A 237 -43.81 -10.87 14.79
N ILE A 238 -42.58 -10.37 15.01
CA ILE A 238 -41.77 -10.72 16.17
C ILE A 238 -42.48 -10.30 17.46
N LEU A 239 -43.09 -9.12 17.47
CA LEU A 239 -43.85 -8.62 18.62
C LEU A 239 -45.11 -9.44 18.88
N PHE A 240 -45.89 -9.71 17.83
CA PHE A 240 -47.16 -10.43 17.91
C PHE A 240 -46.98 -11.88 18.38
N TYR A 241 -45.95 -12.58 17.90
CA TYR A 241 -45.67 -13.98 18.26
C TYR A 241 -44.71 -14.15 19.46
N GLY A 242 -44.24 -13.07 20.09
CA GLY A 242 -43.34 -13.15 21.25
C GLY A 242 -41.94 -13.72 20.92
N GLY A 243 -41.47 -13.56 19.68
CA GLY A 243 -40.23 -14.15 19.16
C GLY A 243 -38.94 -13.43 19.56
N GLN A 244 -38.99 -12.41 20.42
CA GLN A 244 -37.86 -11.51 20.69
C GLN A 244 -36.63 -12.28 21.18
N ARG A 245 -36.79 -13.19 22.16
CA ARG A 245 -35.67 -13.96 22.73
C ARG A 245 -34.95 -14.81 21.69
N GLN A 246 -35.70 -15.40 20.76
CA GLN A 246 -35.13 -16.26 19.72
C GLN A 246 -34.36 -15.44 18.69
N GLU A 247 -34.93 -14.32 18.24
CA GLU A 247 -34.26 -13.43 17.30
C GLU A 247 -33.01 -12.78 17.95
N THR A 248 -33.05 -12.37 19.23
CA THR A 248 -31.86 -11.85 19.92
C THR A 248 -30.74 -12.89 20.04
N ALA A 249 -31.07 -14.15 20.33
CA ALA A 249 -30.07 -15.23 20.37
C ALA A 249 -29.43 -15.43 18.99
N ARG A 250 -30.22 -15.37 17.92
CA ARG A 250 -29.71 -15.45 16.54
C ARG A 250 -28.81 -14.27 16.16
N ALA A 251 -29.16 -13.04 16.58
CA ALA A 251 -28.31 -11.88 16.37
C ALA A 251 -26.97 -12.01 17.11
N ASP A 252 -26.98 -12.52 18.34
CA ASP A 252 -25.79 -12.73 19.15
C ASP A 252 -24.82 -13.75 18.51
N GLU A 253 -25.34 -14.82 17.91
CA GLU A 253 -24.52 -15.78 17.16
C GLU A 253 -23.81 -15.13 15.96
N VAL A 254 -24.52 -14.31 15.19
CA VAL A 254 -23.95 -13.61 14.03
C VAL A 254 -22.96 -12.53 14.47
N LEU A 255 -23.22 -11.84 15.58
CA LEU A 255 -22.29 -10.88 16.18
C LEU A 255 -20.99 -11.56 16.63
N LYS A 256 -21.09 -12.73 17.29
CA LYS A 256 -19.93 -13.55 17.66
C LYS A 256 -19.14 -14.03 16.45
N LEU A 257 -19.81 -14.32 15.33
CA LEU A 257 -19.12 -14.67 14.08
C LEU A 257 -18.34 -13.46 13.54
N ARG A 258 -18.98 -12.28 13.47
CA ARG A 258 -18.35 -11.02 13.02
C ARG A 258 -17.08 -10.72 13.82
N HIS A 259 -17.17 -10.75 15.16
CA HIS A 259 -16.02 -10.50 16.01
C HIS A 259 -14.91 -11.53 15.84
N ARG A 260 -15.24 -12.82 15.72
CA ARG A 260 -14.23 -13.86 15.48
C ARG A 260 -13.46 -13.62 14.17
N THR A 261 -14.17 -13.35 13.08
CA THR A 261 -13.52 -13.05 11.79
C THR A 261 -12.67 -11.78 11.82
N GLU A 262 -13.09 -10.77 12.61
CA GLU A 262 -12.31 -9.55 12.81
C GLU A 262 -11.01 -9.83 13.57
N TRP A 263 -11.08 -10.61 14.65
CA TRP A 263 -9.91 -11.02 15.45
C TRP A 263 -8.93 -11.86 14.63
N ASP A 264 -9.40 -12.84 13.87
CA ASP A 264 -8.53 -13.67 13.03
C ASP A 264 -7.78 -12.81 11.99
N ARG A 265 -8.48 -11.86 11.37
CA ARG A 265 -7.89 -10.90 10.43
C ARG A 265 -6.87 -9.99 11.11
N LEU A 266 -7.18 -9.46 12.30
CA LEU A 266 -6.27 -8.58 13.06
C LEU A 266 -5.02 -9.34 13.49
N ALA A 267 -5.15 -10.56 14.01
CA ALA A 267 -4.01 -11.38 14.40
C ALA A 267 -3.05 -11.64 13.23
N GLN A 268 -3.57 -12.03 12.07
CA GLN A 268 -2.74 -12.23 10.88
C GLN A 268 -2.10 -10.92 10.40
N LYS A 269 -2.84 -9.81 10.45
CA LYS A 269 -2.34 -8.49 10.08
C LYS A 269 -1.20 -8.06 11.00
N ASP A 270 -1.34 -8.25 12.31
CA ASP A 270 -0.33 -7.89 13.31
C ASP A 270 0.94 -8.73 13.11
N LEU A 271 0.82 -10.02 12.75
CA LEU A 271 1.98 -10.85 12.39
C LEU A 271 2.71 -10.33 11.14
N VAL A 272 1.98 -9.96 10.10
CA VAL A 272 2.56 -9.36 8.89
C VAL A 272 3.22 -8.02 9.20
N GLN A 273 2.58 -7.19 10.03
CA GLN A 273 3.11 -5.88 10.43
C GLN A 273 4.35 -6.01 11.30
N LEU A 274 4.41 -6.98 12.20
CA LEU A 274 5.59 -7.24 13.02
C LEU A 274 6.82 -7.52 12.16
N VAL A 275 6.67 -8.35 11.11
CA VAL A 275 7.75 -8.60 10.15
C VAL A 275 8.04 -7.37 9.29
N GLY A 276 7.00 -6.67 8.82
CA GLY A 276 7.16 -5.50 7.96
C GLY A 276 7.82 -4.29 8.65
N ASP A 277 7.47 -4.04 9.91
CA ASP A 277 7.99 -2.94 10.72
C ASP A 277 9.46 -3.14 11.09
N GLN A 278 9.96 -4.38 11.05
CA GLN A 278 11.38 -4.68 11.23
C GLN A 278 12.24 -4.14 10.07
N TYR A 279 11.69 -4.05 8.85
CA TYR A 279 12.39 -3.55 7.67
C TYR A 279 12.11 -2.06 7.37
N ARG A 280 11.03 -1.48 7.92
CA ARG A 280 10.55 -0.14 7.53
C ARG A 280 11.08 1.01 8.41
N GLN A 281 11.82 0.74 9.48
CA GLN A 281 12.15 1.77 10.46
C GLN A 281 13.22 2.78 10.00
N VAL A 282 12.75 3.92 9.47
CA VAL A 282 13.17 5.23 9.99
C VAL A 282 12.04 5.72 10.90
N PRO A 283 12.24 5.84 12.22
CA PRO A 283 11.20 6.30 13.14
C PRO A 283 10.84 7.77 12.84
N GLN A 284 9.55 8.07 12.63
CA GLN A 284 9.03 9.45 12.70
C GLN A 284 8.24 9.72 13.99
N ASP A 285 7.84 8.69 14.75
CA ASP A 285 7.13 8.86 16.02
C ASP A 285 7.97 8.28 17.17
N GLU A 286 8.44 9.15 18.04
CA GLU A 286 9.38 8.88 19.13
C GLU A 286 8.77 8.08 20.31
N HIS A 287 7.47 7.77 20.29
CA HIS A 287 6.76 7.31 21.49
C HIS A 287 6.21 5.88 21.49
N ARG A 288 6.59 5.00 20.55
CA ARG A 288 6.23 3.58 20.65
C ARG A 288 7.40 2.62 20.45
N ASN A 289 7.75 2.00 21.58
CA ASN A 289 8.15 0.61 21.73
C ASN A 289 9.66 0.28 21.71
N ILE A 290 10.23 0.09 22.91
CA ILE A 290 11.57 -0.51 23.14
C ILE A 290 11.69 -1.88 22.44
N TYR A 291 10.58 -2.60 22.25
CA TYR A 291 10.53 -3.86 21.48
C TYR A 291 10.95 -3.70 20.01
N ASN A 292 10.62 -2.57 19.37
CA ASN A 292 10.98 -2.32 17.98
C ASN A 292 12.48 -2.04 17.82
N GLN A 293 13.10 -1.42 18.83
CA GLN A 293 14.54 -1.17 18.85
C GLN A 293 15.34 -2.47 19.04
N VAL A 294 14.85 -3.42 19.85
CA VAL A 294 15.51 -4.72 20.05
C VAL A 294 15.35 -5.65 18.84
N LEU A 295 14.20 -5.64 18.16
CA LEU A 295 13.99 -6.47 16.96
C LEU A 295 14.74 -5.95 15.72
N ALA A 296 14.94 -4.63 15.59
CA ALA A 296 15.76 -4.02 14.54
C ALA A 296 17.23 -4.45 14.61
N LEU A 297 17.70 -4.94 15.77
CA LEU A 297 19.06 -5.42 15.94
C LEU A 297 19.34 -6.76 15.25
N GLY A 298 18.33 -7.56 14.88
CA GLY A 298 18.56 -8.89 14.29
C GLY A 298 19.33 -8.84 12.96
N PRO A 299 18.80 -8.15 11.93
CA PRO A 299 19.51 -7.95 10.67
C PRO A 299 20.80 -7.14 10.85
N ALA A 300 20.81 -6.14 11.74
CA ALA A 300 21.99 -5.35 12.03
C ALA A 300 23.11 -6.17 12.68
N LEU A 301 22.81 -7.10 13.60
CA LEU A 301 23.77 -8.03 14.22
C LEU A 301 24.32 -9.03 13.21
N VAL A 302 23.49 -9.56 12.32
CA VAL A 302 23.93 -10.47 11.26
C VAL A 302 24.82 -9.72 10.26
N LEU A 303 24.43 -8.50 9.87
CA LEU A 303 25.24 -7.64 9.01
C LEU A 303 26.54 -7.20 9.70
N VAL A 304 26.53 -6.90 10.99
CA VAL A 304 27.71 -6.55 11.81
C VAL A 304 28.60 -7.77 12.04
N GLN A 305 28.07 -8.97 12.23
CA GLN A 305 28.87 -10.21 12.37
C GLN A 305 29.51 -10.64 11.05
N PHE A 306 28.85 -10.39 9.91
CA PHE A 306 29.46 -10.60 8.58
C PHE A 306 30.40 -9.45 8.18
N ALA A 307 30.13 -8.23 8.63
CA ALA A 307 30.96 -7.06 8.38
C ALA A 307 32.10 -6.87 9.38
N SER A 308 32.14 -7.58 10.51
CA SER A 308 33.21 -7.48 11.53
C SER A 308 34.56 -8.02 11.04
N GLY A 309 34.61 -8.56 9.82
CA GLY A 309 35.86 -8.69 9.06
C GLY A 309 36.42 -7.36 8.52
N ALA A 310 35.63 -6.27 8.49
CA ALA A 310 35.98 -4.93 8.04
C ALA A 310 35.81 -3.89 9.17
N ARG A 311 36.88 -3.17 9.50
CA ARG A 311 37.05 -2.41 10.77
C ARG A 311 36.49 -0.98 10.78
N ASP A 312 35.66 -0.56 9.82
CA ASP A 312 35.26 0.85 9.71
C ASP A 312 33.87 1.13 10.28
N ALA A 313 33.83 1.78 11.45
CA ALA A 313 32.58 2.21 12.11
C ALA A 313 31.68 3.08 11.22
N ALA A 314 32.25 3.88 10.32
CA ALA A 314 31.49 4.69 9.36
C ALA A 314 30.73 3.85 8.31
N LEU A 315 31.24 2.66 7.96
CA LEU A 315 30.53 1.72 7.08
C LEU A 315 29.36 1.06 7.81
N LEU A 316 29.53 0.74 9.11
CA LEU A 316 28.48 0.13 9.93
C LEU A 316 27.31 1.10 10.17
N THR A 317 27.59 2.38 10.45
CA THR A 317 26.53 3.38 10.63
C THR A 317 25.74 3.60 9.34
N GLN A 318 26.39 3.61 8.16
CA GLN A 318 25.69 3.76 6.89
C GLN A 318 24.96 2.50 6.42
N ALA A 319 25.47 1.31 6.75
CA ALA A 319 24.78 0.05 6.48
C ALA A 319 23.51 -0.10 7.35
N ASN A 320 23.47 0.55 8.52
CA ASN A 320 22.29 0.61 9.38
C ASN A 320 21.29 1.70 8.96
N GLU A 321 21.74 2.75 8.26
CA GLU A 321 20.88 3.78 7.66
C GLU A 321 20.27 3.36 6.30
N ALA A 322 20.72 2.24 5.71
CA ALA A 322 20.33 1.74 4.39
C ALA A 322 19.40 0.53 4.47
#